data_AF-H0Y158-F1
#
_entry.id   AF-H0Y158-F1
#
_cell.length_a   1.000
_cell.length_b   1.000
_cell.length_c   1.000
_cell.angle_alpha   90.00
_cell.angle_beta   90.00
_cell.angle_gamma   90.00
#
_symmetry.space_group_name_H-M   'P 1'
#
loop_
_entity.id
_entity.type
_entity.pdbx_description
1 polymer ?
#
loop_
_entity_poly.entity_id
_entity_poly.type
_entity_poly.pdbx_seq_one_letter_code
_entity_poly.pdbx_strand_id
1 'polypeptide(L)'
;PLTWRFMEVGLVAYVSFGPRARKLVVIIDVIDNRTLVDGSCTQDMPFKCMQLTDFILKFPHSARQKYVRQAWQKADTNTKWAATRWAKKMEARERKAKITDFDRFKVMKAKKMRNRIIKNEVMKLQKAALLIASPKKAPAKGAAAVAAAAAKVPAKKMTTAGKKAAAQRVPAQKATGQKLRRVKRLQPRKHLLQRHPERKHKSAPRLSGSF
;
A
#
# COMPACT_ATOMS: atom_id res chain seq x y z
N PRO A 1 -0.75 22.24 -8.48
CA PRO A 1 0.23 22.77 -9.45
C PRO A 1 0.08 22.06 -10.81
N LEU A 2 -0.43 22.77 -11.81
CA LEU A 2 -0.39 22.34 -13.21
C LEU A 2 1.05 22.52 -13.70
N THR A 3 1.89 21.53 -13.44
CA THR A 3 3.26 21.53 -13.98
C THR A 3 3.19 21.09 -15.42
N TRP A 4 3.21 22.04 -16.35
CA TRP A 4 3.49 21.74 -17.75
C TRP A 4 4.88 21.11 -17.83
N ARG A 5 4.95 19.91 -18.41
CA ARG A 5 6.22 19.23 -18.70
C ARG A 5 6.57 19.48 -20.15
N PHE A 6 7.63 20.22 -20.37
CA PHE A 6 8.14 20.49 -21.70
C PHE A 6 9.17 19.45 -22.09
N MET A 7 9.34 19.23 -23.39
CA MET A 7 10.40 18.37 -23.90
C MET A 7 11.65 19.22 -24.07
N GLU A 8 12.65 18.98 -23.23
CA GLU A 8 13.88 19.77 -23.20
C GLU A 8 15.10 18.83 -23.10
N VAL A 9 16.24 19.35 -23.54
CA VAL A 9 17.54 18.67 -23.39
C VAL A 9 17.84 18.48 -21.91
N GLY A 10 18.22 17.26 -21.55
CA GLY A 10 18.55 16.86 -20.19
C GLY A 10 17.37 16.45 -19.32
N LEU A 11 16.15 16.54 -19.83
CA LEU A 11 14.98 16.02 -19.13
C LEU A 11 15.00 14.49 -19.08
N VAL A 12 14.66 13.96 -17.91
CA VAL A 12 14.50 12.53 -17.69
C VAL A 12 13.09 12.11 -18.06
N ALA A 13 12.98 11.08 -18.89
CA ALA A 13 11.73 10.48 -19.29
C ALA A 13 11.67 9.01 -18.84
N TYR A 14 10.47 8.55 -18.55
CA TYR A 14 10.17 7.14 -18.26
C TYR A 14 9.62 6.47 -19.52
N VAL A 15 10.23 5.38 -19.96
CA VAL A 15 9.76 4.64 -21.14
C VAL A 15 8.62 3.72 -20.74
N SER A 16 7.43 3.95 -21.30
CA SER A 16 6.23 3.18 -20.97
C SER A 16 6.19 1.84 -21.71
N PHE A 17 6.56 1.82 -23.00
CA PHE A 17 6.50 0.63 -23.84
C PHE A 17 7.65 0.61 -24.87
N GLY A 18 7.90 -0.55 -25.47
CA GLY A 18 8.99 -0.77 -26.42
C GLY A 18 10.17 -1.56 -25.83
N PRO A 19 11.30 -1.66 -26.55
CA PRO A 19 12.44 -2.51 -26.17
C PRO A 19 13.06 -2.15 -24.81
N ARG A 20 12.95 -0.89 -24.40
CA ARG A 20 13.45 -0.36 -23.13
C ARG A 20 12.32 0.00 -22.16
N ALA A 21 11.19 -0.71 -22.23
CA ALA A 21 10.07 -0.49 -21.35
C ALA A 21 10.47 -0.54 -19.86
N ARG A 22 9.84 0.34 -19.08
CA ARG A 22 10.04 0.52 -17.64
C ARG A 22 11.41 1.02 -17.20
N LYS A 23 12.22 1.54 -18.13
CA LYS A 23 13.51 2.16 -17.81
C LYS A 23 13.39 3.68 -17.84
N LEU A 24 14.23 4.33 -17.05
CA LEU A 24 14.44 5.77 -17.15
C LEU A 24 15.50 6.06 -18.19
N VAL A 25 15.32 7.17 -18.89
CA VAL A 25 16.24 7.59 -19.94
C VAL A 25 16.29 9.11 -20.02
N VAL A 26 17.41 9.66 -20.49
CA VAL A 26 17.63 11.11 -20.60
C VAL A 26 17.50 11.53 -22.04
N ILE A 27 16.80 12.63 -22.29
CA ILE A 27 16.76 13.28 -23.61
C ILE A 27 18.06 14.04 -23.81
N ILE A 28 18.83 13.70 -24.84
CA ILE A 28 20.04 14.43 -25.23
C ILE A 28 19.70 15.48 -26.30
N ASP A 29 18.83 15.09 -27.23
CA ASP A 29 18.54 15.86 -28.43
C ASP A 29 17.09 15.58 -28.89
N VAL A 30 16.49 16.54 -29.59
CA VAL A 30 15.17 16.45 -30.20
C VAL A 30 15.34 16.52 -31.71
N ILE A 31 14.93 15.47 -32.41
CA ILE A 31 15.03 15.29 -33.86
C ILE A 31 13.62 15.21 -34.42
N ASP A 32 13.08 16.30 -34.95
CA ASP A 32 11.73 16.38 -35.51
C ASP A 32 10.66 15.68 -34.64
N ASN A 33 10.25 14.46 -35.02
CA ASN A 33 9.23 13.65 -34.34
C ASN A 33 9.78 12.58 -33.37
N ARG A 34 11.11 12.54 -33.18
CA ARG A 34 11.85 11.58 -32.36
C ARG A 34 12.84 12.33 -31.46
N THR A 35 13.33 11.66 -30.43
CA THR A 35 14.41 12.18 -29.58
C THR A 35 15.60 11.26 -29.62
N LEU A 36 16.79 11.85 -29.53
CA LEU A 36 17.99 11.12 -29.18
C LEU A 36 18.06 10.98 -27.66
N VAL A 37 18.18 9.75 -27.21
CA VAL A 37 17.96 9.40 -25.81
C VAL A 37 19.07 8.46 -25.31
N ASP A 38 19.60 8.71 -24.11
CA ASP A 38 20.68 7.93 -23.50
C ASP A 38 20.35 7.37 -22.12
N GLY A 39 20.80 6.13 -21.88
CA GLY A 39 20.68 5.42 -20.62
C GLY A 39 21.71 4.29 -20.48
N SER A 40 21.90 3.49 -21.52
CA SER A 40 23.00 2.50 -21.60
C SER A 40 23.72 2.54 -22.95
N CYS A 41 22.97 2.88 -24.00
CA CYS A 41 23.43 3.19 -25.33
C CYS A 41 22.54 4.32 -25.87
N THR A 42 23.13 5.25 -26.61
CA THR A 42 22.44 6.32 -27.31
C THR A 42 21.61 5.72 -28.45
N GLN A 43 20.31 6.01 -28.47
CA GLN A 43 19.39 5.50 -29.49
C GLN A 43 18.31 6.55 -29.77
N ASP A 44 17.73 6.49 -30.97
CA ASP A 44 16.56 7.29 -31.31
C ASP A 44 15.28 6.68 -30.72
N MET A 45 14.34 7.53 -30.32
CA MET A 45 13.10 7.07 -29.69
C MET A 45 11.94 8.04 -29.93
N PRO A 46 10.77 7.54 -30.39
CA PRO A 46 9.61 8.40 -30.64
C PRO A 46 8.99 8.91 -29.34
N PHE A 47 8.42 10.12 -29.35
CA PHE A 47 7.86 10.75 -28.15
C PHE A 47 6.71 9.94 -27.52
N LYS A 48 5.94 9.23 -28.34
CA LYS A 48 4.77 8.45 -27.90
C LYS A 48 5.10 7.35 -26.89
N CYS A 49 6.32 6.81 -26.91
CA CYS A 49 6.68 5.68 -26.05
C CYS A 49 7.19 6.09 -24.68
N MET A 50 7.39 7.38 -24.43
CA MET A 50 7.93 7.90 -23.19
C MET A 50 6.98 8.86 -22.50
N GLN A 51 7.09 8.94 -21.17
CA GLN A 51 6.35 9.82 -20.30
C GLN A 51 7.34 10.71 -19.58
N LEU A 52 7.22 12.02 -19.79
CA LEU A 52 8.12 12.99 -19.20
C LEU A 52 8.01 13.00 -17.68
N THR A 53 9.13 13.17 -16.98
CA THR A 53 9.18 13.33 -15.53
C THR A 53 9.55 14.77 -15.16
N ASP A 54 9.66 15.07 -13.86
CA ASP A 54 10.00 16.41 -13.37
C ASP A 54 11.53 16.59 -13.17
N PHE A 55 12.34 15.58 -13.49
CA PHE A 55 13.79 15.62 -13.27
C PHE A 55 14.51 16.16 -14.51
N ILE A 56 15.27 17.24 -14.33
CA ILE A 56 16.09 17.86 -15.38
C ILE A 56 17.57 17.77 -14.97
N LEU A 57 18.40 17.27 -15.88
CA LEU A 57 19.85 17.24 -15.78
C LEU A 57 20.44 18.35 -16.62
N LYS A 58 21.46 19.04 -16.10
CA LYS A 58 22.11 20.15 -16.79
C LYS A 58 23.37 19.65 -17.52
N PHE A 59 23.33 19.61 -18.85
CA PHE A 59 24.47 19.32 -19.72
C PHE A 59 24.19 19.91 -21.12
N PRO A 60 25.22 20.13 -21.96
CA PRO A 60 25.01 20.73 -23.29
C PRO A 60 24.29 19.77 -24.24
N HIS A 61 23.56 20.33 -25.20
CA HIS A 61 22.95 19.56 -26.28
C HIS A 61 23.99 18.72 -27.03
N SER A 62 23.61 17.50 -27.43
CA SER A 62 24.50 16.52 -28.08
C SER A 62 25.74 16.10 -27.24
N ALA A 63 25.64 16.17 -25.91
CA ALA A 63 26.73 15.70 -25.03
C ALA A 63 27.04 14.21 -25.20
N ARG A 64 28.32 13.85 -25.10
CA ARG A 64 28.77 12.45 -25.06
C ARG A 64 28.28 11.75 -23.79
N GLN A 65 28.03 10.44 -23.91
CA GLN A 65 27.53 9.57 -22.84
C GLN A 65 28.32 9.68 -21.51
N LYS A 66 29.64 9.90 -21.57
CA LYS A 66 30.48 10.08 -20.38
C LYS A 66 29.98 11.23 -19.49
N TYR A 67 29.62 12.36 -20.09
CA TYR A 67 29.15 13.54 -19.36
C TYR A 67 27.72 13.36 -18.84
N VAL A 68 26.84 12.73 -19.63
CA VAL A 68 25.47 12.39 -19.20
C VAL A 68 25.49 11.47 -17.99
N ARG A 69 26.35 10.44 -18.00
CA ARG A 69 26.52 9.52 -16.86
C ARG A 69 27.03 10.23 -15.61
N GLN A 70 28.01 11.13 -15.75
CA GLN A 70 28.49 11.93 -14.63
C GLN A 70 27.39 12.85 -14.08
N ALA A 71 26.62 13.51 -14.93
CA ALA A 71 25.48 14.34 -14.52
C ALA A 71 24.39 13.51 -13.82
N TRP A 72 24.10 12.30 -14.33
CA TRP A 72 23.15 11.37 -13.75
C TRP A 72 23.55 10.93 -12.33
N GLN A 73 24.83 10.61 -12.14
CA GLN A 73 25.39 10.25 -10.85
C GLN A 73 25.38 11.44 -9.89
N LYS A 74 25.86 12.61 -10.32
CA LYS A 74 25.86 13.85 -9.51
C LYS A 74 24.45 14.26 -9.06
N ALA A 75 23.44 13.97 -9.87
CA ALA A 75 22.05 14.31 -9.57
C ALA A 75 21.33 13.26 -8.71
N ASP A 76 21.92 12.10 -8.44
CA ASP A 76 21.32 10.98 -7.70
C ASP A 76 19.90 10.63 -8.19
N THR A 77 19.70 10.68 -9.51
CA THR A 77 18.37 10.56 -10.13
C THR A 77 17.67 9.25 -9.76
N ASN A 78 18.42 8.15 -9.64
CA ASN A 78 17.87 6.84 -9.27
C ASN A 78 17.24 6.85 -7.88
N THR A 79 17.92 7.47 -6.90
CA THR A 79 17.44 7.56 -5.52
C THR A 79 16.21 8.46 -5.44
N LYS A 80 16.25 9.61 -6.13
CA LYS A 80 15.11 10.55 -6.22
C LYS A 80 13.90 9.91 -6.91
N TRP A 81 14.13 9.17 -7.99
CA TRP A 81 13.08 8.41 -8.66
C TRP A 81 12.47 7.37 -7.74
N ALA A 82 13.28 6.53 -7.08
CA ALA A 82 12.80 5.50 -6.16
C ALA A 82 11.98 6.07 -4.99
N ALA A 83 12.33 7.28 -4.51
CA ALA A 83 11.57 7.97 -3.48
C ALA A 83 10.18 8.46 -3.95
N THR A 84 10.01 8.67 -5.25
CA THR A 84 8.80 9.24 -5.86
C THR A 84 7.59 8.30 -5.73
N ARG A 85 6.40 8.88 -5.50
CA ARG A 85 5.14 8.12 -5.40
C ARG A 85 4.86 7.27 -6.64
N TRP A 86 5.26 7.76 -7.82
CA TRP A 86 5.12 7.04 -9.09
C TRP A 86 5.94 5.75 -9.09
N ALA A 87 7.25 5.81 -8.80
CA ALA A 87 8.11 4.63 -8.73
C ALA A 87 7.59 3.61 -7.70
N LYS A 88 7.22 4.08 -6.51
CA LYS A 88 6.61 3.24 -5.46
C LYS A 88 5.32 2.55 -5.92
N LYS A 89 4.50 3.23 -6.75
CA LYS A 89 3.27 2.66 -7.33
C LYS A 89 3.58 1.60 -8.38
N MET A 90 4.62 1.79 -9.19
CA MET A 90 5.09 0.79 -10.15
C MET A 90 5.60 -0.45 -9.43
N GLU A 91 6.44 -0.26 -8.43
CA GLU A 91 6.98 -1.34 -7.63
C GLU A 91 5.87 -2.12 -6.89
N ALA A 92 4.91 -1.42 -6.28
CA ALA A 92 3.75 -2.05 -5.65
C ALA A 92 2.90 -2.85 -6.65
N ARG A 93 2.80 -2.41 -7.91
CA ARG A 93 2.10 -3.16 -8.97
C ARG A 93 2.87 -4.44 -9.32
N GLU A 94 4.19 -4.37 -9.43
CA GLU A 94 5.04 -5.53 -9.70
C GLU A 94 5.00 -6.54 -8.55
N ARG A 95 5.10 -6.09 -7.30
CA ARG A 95 4.97 -6.96 -6.13
C ARG A 95 3.58 -7.62 -6.07
N LYS A 96 2.52 -6.90 -6.42
CA LYS A 96 1.17 -7.47 -6.52
C LYS A 96 1.03 -8.50 -7.64
N ALA A 97 1.71 -8.31 -8.76
CA ALA A 97 1.71 -9.30 -9.85
C ALA A 97 2.45 -10.59 -9.44
N LYS A 98 3.50 -10.47 -8.61
CA LYS A 98 4.33 -11.59 -8.13
C LYS A 98 3.78 -12.31 -6.88
N ILE A 99 2.63 -11.89 -6.35
CA ILE A 99 2.12 -12.43 -5.08
C ILE A 99 1.70 -13.90 -5.22
N THR A 100 2.13 -14.72 -4.26
CA THR A 100 1.77 -16.13 -4.20
C THR A 100 0.35 -16.32 -3.64
N ASP A 101 -0.25 -17.49 -3.86
CA ASP A 101 -1.61 -17.76 -3.38
C ASP A 101 -1.75 -17.67 -1.85
N PHE A 102 -0.76 -18.18 -1.12
CA PHE A 102 -0.73 -18.08 0.33
C PHE A 102 -0.68 -16.63 0.83
N ASP A 103 0.07 -15.78 0.15
CA ASP A 103 0.13 -14.36 0.48
C ASP A 103 -1.18 -13.64 0.13
N ARG A 104 -1.90 -14.05 -0.92
CA ARG A 104 -3.26 -13.55 -1.22
C ARG A 104 -4.22 -13.86 -0.07
N PHE A 105 -4.15 -15.05 0.51
CA PHE A 105 -4.97 -15.42 1.67
C PHE A 105 -4.67 -14.53 2.89
N LYS A 106 -3.39 -14.29 3.21
CA LYS A 106 -2.98 -13.38 4.30
C LYS A 106 -3.49 -11.95 4.07
N VAL A 107 -3.28 -11.43 2.86
CA VAL A 107 -3.74 -10.08 2.47
C VAL A 107 -5.26 -9.97 2.60
N MET A 108 -6.02 -11.00 2.20
CA MET A 108 -7.47 -11.03 2.34
C MET A 108 -7.92 -10.95 3.81
N LYS A 109 -7.33 -11.75 4.69
CA LYS A 109 -7.68 -11.75 6.13
C LYS A 109 -7.34 -10.40 6.79
N ALA A 110 -6.14 -9.87 6.53
CA ALA A 110 -5.73 -8.57 7.06
C ALA A 110 -6.63 -7.43 6.54
N LYS A 111 -6.96 -7.43 5.24
CA LYS A 111 -7.84 -6.43 4.62
C LYS A 111 -9.27 -6.50 5.19
N LYS A 112 -9.79 -7.70 5.46
CA LYS A 112 -11.10 -7.89 6.08
C LYS A 112 -11.17 -7.25 7.47
N MET A 113 -10.18 -7.48 8.32
CA MET A 113 -10.13 -6.88 9.66
C MET A 113 -9.99 -5.35 9.59
N ARG A 114 -9.06 -4.84 8.76
CA ARG A 114 -8.89 -3.39 8.54
C ARG A 114 -10.19 -2.72 8.11
N ASN A 115 -10.89 -3.30 7.13
CA ASN A 115 -12.14 -2.74 6.61
C ASN A 115 -13.25 -2.73 7.67
N ARG A 116 -13.31 -3.73 8.56
CA ARG A 116 -14.28 -3.75 9.67
C ARG A 116 -14.05 -2.60 10.64
N ILE A 117 -12.79 -2.34 11.00
CA ILE A 117 -12.43 -1.22 11.88
C ILE A 117 -12.79 0.12 11.23
N ILE A 118 -12.38 0.32 9.96
CA ILE A 118 -12.69 1.54 9.21
C ILE A 118 -14.20 1.75 9.10
N LYS A 119 -14.97 0.71 8.78
CA LYS A 119 -16.44 0.80 8.67
C LYS A 119 -17.06 1.25 9.99
N ASN A 120 -16.63 0.66 11.12
CA ASN A 120 -17.16 1.05 12.43
C ASN A 120 -16.86 2.51 12.75
N GLU A 121 -15.64 2.97 12.46
CA GLU A 121 -15.23 4.35 12.77
C GLU A 121 -15.91 5.37 11.86
N VAL A 122 -16.03 5.07 10.56
CA VAL A 122 -16.80 5.90 9.61
C VAL A 122 -18.25 6.03 10.04
N MET A 123 -18.88 4.94 10.51
CA MET A 123 -20.27 4.99 11.00
C MET A 123 -20.42 5.88 12.24
N LYS A 124 -19.44 5.89 13.16
CA LYS A 124 -19.46 6.81 14.31
C LYS A 124 -19.30 8.26 13.87
N LEU A 125 -18.37 8.54 12.97
CA LEU A 125 -18.13 9.89 12.44
C LEU A 125 -19.37 10.41 11.69
N GLN A 126 -20.03 9.57 10.90
CA GLN A 126 -21.28 9.93 10.22
C GLN A 126 -22.41 10.22 11.20
N LYS A 127 -22.56 9.43 12.27
CA LYS A 127 -23.53 9.70 13.33
C LYS A 127 -23.24 11.02 14.05
N ALA A 128 -21.98 11.29 14.37
CA ALA A 128 -21.57 12.55 14.98
C ALA A 128 -21.83 13.75 14.04
N ALA A 129 -21.49 13.61 12.75
CA ALA A 129 -21.78 14.62 11.74
C ALA A 129 -23.28 14.87 11.57
N LEU A 130 -24.12 13.82 11.61
CA LEU A 130 -25.57 13.94 11.53
C LEU A 130 -26.16 14.68 12.75
N LEU A 131 -25.62 14.45 13.95
CA LEU A 131 -26.02 15.16 15.17
C LEU A 131 -25.67 16.66 15.11
N ILE A 132 -24.53 16.99 14.48
CA ILE A 132 -24.13 18.40 14.25
C ILE A 132 -25.01 19.05 13.17
N ALA A 133 -25.33 18.31 12.10
CA ALA A 133 -26.14 18.80 10.99
C ALA A 133 -27.65 18.91 11.31
N SER A 134 -28.15 18.11 12.27
CA SER A 134 -29.54 18.14 12.72
C SER A 134 -29.65 18.62 14.18
N PRO A 135 -29.52 19.92 14.49
CA PRO A 135 -29.63 20.42 15.87
C PRO A 135 -31.06 20.37 16.45
N LYS A 136 -32.07 19.97 15.66
CA LYS A 136 -33.50 20.13 16.01
C LYS A 136 -34.19 18.87 16.56
N LYS A 137 -33.50 18.00 17.28
CA LYS A 137 -34.15 16.98 18.12
C LYS A 137 -33.43 16.77 19.45
N ALA A 138 -33.52 17.78 20.31
CA ALA A 138 -33.36 17.56 21.75
C ALA A 138 -34.55 16.71 22.26
N PRO A 139 -34.33 15.69 23.11
CA PRO A 139 -35.43 15.09 23.84
C PRO A 139 -35.91 16.10 24.88
N ALA A 140 -37.11 16.64 24.69
CA ALA A 140 -37.80 17.41 25.71
C ALA A 140 -38.06 16.51 26.92
N LYS A 141 -37.22 16.62 27.96
CA LYS A 141 -37.57 16.14 29.30
C LYS A 141 -38.44 17.20 29.94
N GLY A 142 -39.74 16.93 30.00
CA GLY A 142 -40.69 17.71 30.77
C GLY A 142 -40.37 17.67 32.25
N ALA A 143 -40.46 18.83 32.89
CA ALA A 143 -40.51 18.99 34.33
C ALA A 143 -41.98 19.16 34.74
N ALA A 144 -42.50 18.24 35.56
CA ALA A 144 -43.54 18.47 36.57
C ALA A 144 -43.60 17.24 37.49
N ALA A 145 -43.69 17.49 38.79
CA ALA A 145 -43.32 16.61 39.90
C ALA A 145 -44.50 15.83 40.51
N VAL A 146 -44.22 14.68 41.18
CA VAL A 146 -44.92 14.25 42.41
C VAL A 146 -44.03 13.36 43.32
N ALA A 147 -43.86 13.82 44.57
CA ALA A 147 -43.67 13.16 45.88
C ALA A 147 -42.60 12.06 46.19
N ALA A 148 -41.64 12.48 47.05
CA ALA A 148 -41.18 11.91 48.35
C ALA A 148 -41.01 10.38 48.59
N ALA A 149 -39.77 9.96 48.96
CA ALA A 149 -39.43 9.45 50.31
C ALA A 149 -37.95 8.91 50.39
N ALA A 150 -37.22 9.38 51.43
CA ALA A 150 -36.06 8.79 52.17
C ALA A 150 -34.84 8.22 51.39
N ALA A 151 -33.55 8.45 51.70
CA ALA A 151 -32.89 8.80 52.95
C ALA A 151 -31.46 9.39 52.72
N LYS A 152 -31.10 10.35 53.60
CA LYS A 152 -29.79 10.71 54.21
C LYS A 152 -28.45 10.62 53.42
N VAL A 153 -27.88 11.82 53.26
CA VAL A 153 -26.55 12.35 52.82
C VAL A 153 -25.41 12.03 53.84
N PRO A 154 -24.08 12.27 53.66
CA PRO A 154 -23.23 12.74 52.51
C PRO A 154 -21.94 11.93 52.22
N ALA A 155 -21.39 12.13 51.01
CA ALA A 155 -19.96 12.04 50.73
C ALA A 155 -19.24 13.37 51.04
N LYS A 156 -18.01 13.31 51.57
CA LYS A 156 -17.12 14.47 51.78
C LYS A 156 -15.88 14.35 50.87
N LYS A 157 -15.75 15.36 49.99
CA LYS A 157 -14.57 16.03 49.36
C LYS A 157 -13.35 15.17 48.96
N MET A 158 -12.91 15.09 47.69
CA MET A 158 -12.50 16.12 46.68
C MET A 158 -11.02 16.56 46.84
N THR A 159 -10.38 16.79 45.68
CA THR A 159 -9.11 17.53 45.39
C THR A 159 -7.79 16.73 45.47
N THR A 160 -6.73 16.92 44.68
CA THR A 160 -6.38 17.63 43.41
C THR A 160 -4.89 17.32 43.15
N ALA A 161 -4.45 17.35 41.88
CA ALA A 161 -3.06 17.58 41.44
C ALA A 161 -2.02 16.52 41.87
N GLY A 162 -0.95 16.19 41.16
CA GLY A 162 -0.33 16.71 39.96
C GLY A 162 1.11 16.18 39.97
N LYS A 163 1.51 15.56 38.84
CA LYS A 163 2.89 15.49 38.32
C LYS A 163 4.06 15.02 39.22
N LYS A 164 4.65 13.91 38.74
CA LYS A 164 6.04 13.76 38.24
C LYS A 164 7.02 12.93 39.09
N ALA A 165 7.72 12.07 38.34
CA ALA A 165 9.08 11.57 38.52
C ALA A 165 9.36 10.52 39.60
N ALA A 166 9.63 9.30 39.13
CA ALA A 166 10.75 8.52 39.64
C ALA A 166 11.41 7.78 38.47
N ALA A 167 12.69 8.07 38.29
CA ALA A 167 13.55 7.44 37.31
C ALA A 167 13.99 6.05 37.78
N GLN A 168 14.30 5.21 36.79
CA GLN A 168 15.44 4.28 36.79
C GLN A 168 15.43 3.09 37.77
N ARG A 169 15.28 1.87 37.22
CA ARG A 169 16.22 0.75 37.44
C ARG A 169 15.86 -0.44 36.53
N VAL A 170 16.83 -0.84 35.70
CA VAL A 170 16.92 -2.19 35.13
C VAL A 170 17.45 -3.11 36.22
N PRO A 171 16.89 -4.33 36.36
CA PRO A 171 17.79 -5.48 36.35
C PRO A 171 17.23 -6.64 35.50
N ALA A 172 18.09 -7.20 34.65
CA ALA A 172 17.91 -8.47 34.00
C ALA A 172 18.06 -9.61 35.03
N GLN A 173 17.10 -10.53 35.11
CA GLN A 173 17.30 -11.87 35.67
C GLN A 173 16.43 -12.94 34.98
N LYS A 174 16.95 -14.16 35.04
CA LYS A 174 16.74 -15.35 34.21
C LYS A 174 15.40 -16.06 34.40
N ALA A 175 15.04 -16.78 33.32
CA ALA A 175 14.37 -18.08 33.21
C ALA A 175 13.47 -18.56 34.37
N THR A 176 12.19 -18.71 34.05
CA THR A 176 11.29 -19.67 34.71
C THR A 176 10.28 -20.17 33.68
N GLY A 177 10.31 -21.49 33.43
CA GLY A 177 9.48 -22.15 32.43
C GLY A 177 8.00 -22.15 32.80
N GLN A 178 7.14 -21.78 31.85
CA GLN A 178 5.71 -22.05 31.92
C GLN A 178 5.31 -23.05 30.83
N LYS A 179 5.25 -24.30 31.29
CA LYS A 179 4.35 -25.41 30.91
C LYS A 179 3.39 -25.12 29.74
N LEU A 180 3.68 -25.69 28.57
CA LEU A 180 2.75 -25.83 27.45
C LEU A 180 1.44 -26.47 27.94
N ARG A 181 0.31 -25.78 27.71
CA ARG A 181 -1.01 -26.39 27.75
C ARG A 181 -1.15 -27.36 26.58
N ARG A 182 -1.09 -28.65 26.92
CA ARG A 182 -1.32 -29.81 26.04
C ARG A 182 -2.73 -29.75 25.44
N VAL A 183 -2.82 -29.49 24.13
CA VAL A 183 -4.08 -29.56 23.35
C VAL A 183 -4.53 -31.02 23.29
N LYS A 184 -5.78 -31.30 23.69
CA LYS A 184 -6.39 -32.63 23.58
C LYS A 184 -6.49 -33.03 22.09
N ARG A 185 -5.85 -34.15 21.77
CA ARG A 185 -5.90 -34.86 20.49
C ARG A 185 -7.33 -35.37 20.27
N LEU A 186 -8.07 -34.79 19.33
CA LEU A 186 -9.34 -35.35 18.86
C LEU A 186 -9.03 -36.51 17.90
N GLN A 187 -9.57 -37.69 18.20
CA GLN A 187 -9.36 -38.89 17.39
C GLN A 187 -10.11 -38.79 16.04
N PRO A 188 -9.60 -39.41 14.95
CA PRO A 188 -10.29 -39.43 13.67
C PRO A 188 -11.50 -40.37 13.74
N ARG A 189 -12.71 -39.84 13.53
CA ARG A 189 -13.89 -40.66 13.30
C ARG A 189 -13.72 -41.38 11.96
N LYS A 190 -13.58 -42.72 12.00
CA LYS A 190 -13.71 -43.61 10.84
C LYS A 190 -15.19 -43.71 10.47
N HIS A 191 -15.55 -43.34 9.25
CA HIS A 191 -16.87 -43.68 8.67
C HIS A 191 -16.66 -44.08 7.20
N LEU A 192 -16.67 -45.39 7.02
CA LEU A 192 -17.34 -46.15 5.97
C LEU A 192 -17.25 -45.57 4.53
N LEU A 193 -16.16 -45.93 3.84
CA LEU A 193 -16.08 -45.87 2.38
C LEU A 193 -16.58 -47.22 1.83
N GLN A 194 -17.82 -47.29 1.36
CA GLN A 194 -18.26 -48.36 0.46
C GLN A 194 -17.87 -47.96 -0.97
N ARG A 195 -17.03 -48.79 -1.59
CA ARG A 195 -16.53 -48.63 -2.96
C ARG A 195 -17.62 -49.03 -3.95
N HIS A 196 -17.80 -48.25 -5.01
CA HIS A 196 -18.35 -48.72 -6.29
C HIS A 196 -17.54 -48.15 -7.47
N PRO A 197 -17.47 -48.89 -8.60
CA PRO A 197 -16.29 -48.94 -9.46
C PRO A 197 -16.18 -47.83 -10.52
N GLU A 198 -14.94 -47.67 -11.01
CA GLU A 198 -14.45 -46.74 -12.01
C GLU A 198 -15.32 -46.66 -13.29
N ARG A 199 -15.67 -45.43 -13.70
CA ARG A 199 -16.07 -45.13 -15.08
C ARG A 199 -14.87 -44.59 -15.85
N LYS A 200 -14.29 -45.42 -16.71
CA LYS A 200 -13.28 -45.04 -17.70
C LYS A 200 -13.87 -44.05 -18.69
N HIS A 201 -13.43 -42.79 -18.67
CA HIS A 201 -13.66 -41.87 -19.78
C HIS A 201 -12.54 -42.03 -20.82
N LYS A 202 -12.93 -42.51 -21.99
CA LYS A 202 -12.08 -42.67 -23.18
C LYS A 202 -11.57 -41.30 -23.64
N SER A 203 -10.26 -41.21 -23.81
CA SER A 203 -9.56 -40.12 -24.48
C SER A 203 -9.90 -40.09 -25.97
N ALA A 204 -10.37 -38.96 -26.48
CA ALA A 204 -10.54 -38.71 -27.91
C ALA A 204 -9.18 -38.32 -28.56
N PRO A 205 -8.85 -38.82 -29.76
CA PRO A 205 -7.59 -38.52 -30.44
C PRO A 205 -7.58 -37.12 -31.07
N ARG A 206 -6.42 -36.45 -30.99
CA ARG A 206 -6.12 -35.20 -31.69
C ARG A 206 -5.87 -35.51 -33.17
N LEU A 207 -6.63 -34.87 -34.05
CA LEU A 207 -6.34 -34.85 -35.49
C LEU A 207 -5.28 -33.78 -35.76
N SER A 208 -4.11 -34.22 -36.19
CA SER A 208 -3.13 -33.45 -36.96
C SER A 208 -3.65 -33.28 -38.39
N GLY A 209 -3.78 -32.04 -38.85
CA GLY A 209 -4.08 -31.71 -40.24
C GLY A 209 -3.08 -30.68 -40.74
N SER A 210 -2.20 -31.11 -41.64
CA SER A 210 -1.43 -30.27 -42.55
C SER A 210 -2.33 -29.81 -43.70
N PHE A 211 -2.27 -28.53 -44.04
CA PHE A 211 -2.36 -27.96 -45.39
C PHE A 211 -1.75 -26.56 -45.33
#